data_AF-A0A7L4DKP8-F1
#
_entry.id   AF-A0A7L4DKP8-F1
#
_cell.length_a   1.000
_cell.length_b   1.000
_cell.length_c   1.000
_cell.angle_alpha   90.00
_cell.angle_beta   90.00
_cell.angle_gamma   90.00
#
_symmetry.space_group_name_H-M   'P 1'
#
loop_
_entity.id
_entity.type
_entity.pdbx_description
1 polymer ?
#
loop_
_entity_poly.entity_id
_entity_poly.type
_entity_poly.pdbx_seq_one_letter_code
_entity_poly.pdbx_strand_id
1 'polypeptide(L)'
;GQAAVLLDSRVVNGEDAKPYSWPWQISLQYERDGTFHHTCGGTLIAPNWVMTAAHCISSTRTYQVVLGEYDMGTSEGPEQRIPVASADIFVHPKWIS
;
A
#
# COMPACT_ATOMS: atom_id res chain seq x y z
N GLY A 1 13.56 27.60 -24.29
CA GLY A 1 14.70 26.91 -23.66
C GLY A 1 14.14 25.87 -22.73
N GLN A 2 14.43 24.60 -22.97
CA GLN A 2 13.95 23.50 -22.14
C GLN A 2 14.77 23.47 -20.85
N ALA A 3 14.11 23.55 -19.69
CA ALA A 3 14.77 23.37 -18.40
C ALA A 3 15.09 21.87 -18.24
N ALA A 4 16.37 21.56 -18.10
CA ALA A 4 16.82 20.21 -17.77
C ALA A 4 16.30 19.87 -16.36
N VAL A 5 15.56 18.78 -16.25
CA VAL A 5 15.24 18.15 -14.96
C VAL A 5 16.56 17.62 -14.41
N LEU A 6 17.18 18.36 -13.49
CA LEU A 6 18.23 17.81 -12.65
C LEU A 6 17.54 16.83 -11.71
N LEU A 7 17.62 15.53 -12.04
CA LEU A 7 17.26 14.48 -11.10
C LEU A 7 18.30 14.54 -9.97
N ASP A 8 18.01 15.35 -8.96
CA ASP A 8 18.82 15.47 -7.76
C ASP A 8 18.87 14.08 -7.10
N SER A 9 20.07 13.52 -7.00
CA SER A 9 20.28 12.09 -6.73
C SER A 9 20.13 11.72 -5.26
N ARG A 10 19.59 12.62 -4.43
CA ARG A 10 19.36 12.34 -3.00
C ARG A 10 18.13 13.11 -2.49
N VAL A 11 17.01 12.41 -2.44
CA VAL A 11 15.82 12.87 -1.71
C VAL A 11 16.12 12.80 -0.21
N VAL A 12 16.19 13.96 0.46
CA VAL A 12 16.31 14.07 1.93
C VAL A 12 14.95 14.47 2.47
N ASN A 13 14.42 13.71 3.42
CA ASN A 13 13.08 13.87 4.04
C ASN A 13 11.86 13.68 3.12
N GLY A 14 12.05 13.59 1.80
CA GLY A 14 10.93 13.47 0.88
C GLY A 14 10.11 14.75 0.81
N GLU A 15 9.03 14.69 0.06
CA GLU A 15 7.98 15.69 0.04
C GLU A 15 6.64 14.97 0.08
N ASP A 16 5.63 15.60 0.67
CA ASP A 16 4.28 15.08 0.62
C ASP A 16 3.85 14.95 -0.84
N ALA A 17 3.28 13.80 -1.20
CA ALA A 17 2.70 13.64 -2.52
C ALA A 17 1.56 14.65 -2.70
N LYS A 18 1.27 15.06 -3.94
CA LYS A 18 0.00 15.74 -4.20
C LYS A 18 -1.14 14.78 -3.81
N PRO A 19 -2.15 15.20 -3.02
CA PRO A 19 -3.22 14.32 -2.58
C PRO A 19 -3.82 13.53 -3.75
N TYR A 20 -3.86 12.20 -3.57
CA TYR A 20 -4.41 11.23 -4.52
C TYR A 20 -3.77 11.20 -5.92
N SER A 21 -2.58 11.79 -6.11
CA SER A 21 -1.89 11.77 -7.42
C SER A 21 -1.40 10.38 -7.84
N TRP A 22 -1.34 9.45 -6.90
CA TRP A 22 -0.96 8.05 -7.10
C TRP A 22 -2.14 7.14 -6.76
N PRO A 23 -3.23 7.14 -7.57
CA PRO A 23 -4.51 6.53 -7.18
C PRO A 23 -4.47 5.01 -7.05
N TRP A 24 -3.40 4.36 -7.54
CA TRP A 24 -3.17 2.93 -7.40
C TRP A 24 -2.44 2.55 -6.11
N GLN A 25 -1.89 3.51 -5.36
CA GLN A 25 -1.21 3.23 -4.11
C GLN A 25 -2.21 2.65 -3.10
N ILE A 26 -1.83 1.56 -2.44
CA ILE A 26 -2.59 1.01 -1.33
C ILE A 26 -1.78 0.96 -0.04
N SER A 27 -2.49 0.87 1.08
CA SER A 27 -1.93 0.54 2.39
C SER A 27 -2.38 -0.87 2.75
N LEU A 28 -1.45 -1.83 2.79
CA LEU A 28 -1.69 -3.16 3.32
C LEU A 28 -1.55 -3.09 4.84
N GLN A 29 -2.58 -3.53 5.54
CA GLN A 29 -2.64 -3.48 6.99
C GLN A 29 -2.92 -4.87 7.56
N TYR A 30 -2.34 -5.17 8.72
CA TYR A 30 -2.65 -6.38 9.48
C TYR A 30 -3.32 -6.03 10.80
N GLU A 31 -4.17 -6.94 11.26
CA GLU A 31 -4.82 -6.83 12.55
C GLU A 31 -3.85 -7.23 13.68
N ARG A 32 -3.88 -6.44 14.75
CA ARG A 32 -3.24 -6.71 16.02
C ARG A 32 -4.05 -6.06 17.14
N ASP A 33 -4.38 -6.84 18.16
CA ASP A 33 -5.03 -6.35 19.39
C ASP A 33 -6.36 -5.59 19.13
N GLY A 34 -7.12 -6.01 18.12
CA GLY A 34 -8.40 -5.43 17.69
C GLY A 34 -8.26 -4.25 16.71
N THR A 35 -7.03 -3.89 16.32
CA THR A 35 -6.76 -2.71 15.49
C THR A 35 -5.91 -3.05 14.27
N PHE A 36 -6.16 -2.38 13.14
CA PHE A 36 -5.38 -2.56 11.92
C PHE A 36 -4.22 -1.58 11.85
N HIS A 37 -3.03 -2.08 11.50
CA HIS A 37 -1.81 -1.30 11.36
C HIS A 37 -1.19 -1.47 9.98
N HIS A 38 -0.73 -0.37 9.39
CA HIS A 38 0.06 -0.41 8.16
C HIS A 38 1.31 -1.28 8.33
N THR A 39 1.58 -2.10 7.33
CA THR A 39 2.81 -2.91 7.27
C THR A 39 3.54 -2.80 5.95
N CYS A 40 2.84 -2.60 4.84
CA CYS A 40 3.44 -2.54 3.52
C CYS A 40 2.59 -1.69 2.56
N GLY A 41 3.21 -1.22 1.49
CA GLY A 41 2.50 -0.70 0.33
C GLY A 41 2.08 -1.79 -0.65
N GLY A 42 1.48 -1.36 -1.76
CA GLY A 42 1.16 -2.18 -2.91
C GLY A 42 0.54 -1.34 -4.01
N THR A 43 0.13 -1.99 -5.08
CA THR A 43 -0.46 -1.36 -6.26
C THR A 43 -1.77 -2.03 -6.61
N LEU A 44 -2.85 -1.25 -6.77
CA LEU A 44 -4.06 -1.70 -7.44
C LEU A 44 -3.77 -1.89 -8.93
N ILE A 45 -3.72 -3.13 -9.38
CA ILE A 45 -3.38 -3.48 -10.78
C ILE A 45 -4.61 -3.82 -11.62
N ALA A 46 -5.74 -4.13 -10.99
CA ALA A 46 -7.05 -4.29 -11.59
C ALA A 46 -8.13 -4.04 -10.51
N PRO A 47 -9.42 -3.87 -10.87
CA PRO A 47 -10.46 -3.44 -9.92
C PRO A 47 -10.52 -4.18 -8.57
N ASN A 48 -10.16 -5.47 -8.55
CA ASN A 48 -10.14 -6.31 -7.35
C ASN A 48 -8.80 -7.03 -7.13
N TRP A 49 -7.72 -6.53 -7.74
CA TRP A 49 -6.40 -7.16 -7.65
C TRP A 49 -5.35 -6.16 -7.19
N VAL A 50 -4.70 -6.48 -6.07
CA VAL A 50 -3.55 -5.74 -5.53
C VAL A 50 -2.30 -6.59 -5.68
N MET A 51 -1.22 -5.95 -6.13
CA MET A 51 0.12 -6.51 -6.11
C MET A 51 0.92 -5.95 -4.94
N THR A 52 1.59 -6.82 -4.18
CA THR A 52 2.51 -6.45 -3.09
C THR A 52 3.68 -7.43 -3.03
N ALA A 53 4.64 -7.21 -2.14
CA ALA A 53 5.78 -8.10 -1.97
C ALA A 53 5.41 -9.34 -1.16
N ALA A 54 5.98 -10.49 -1.52
CA ALA A 54 5.72 -11.76 -0.83
C ALA A 54 6.09 -11.73 0.66
N HIS A 55 7.16 -11.02 1.04
CA HIS A 55 7.59 -10.89 2.44
C HIS A 55 6.63 -10.06 3.31
N CYS A 56 5.67 -9.35 2.72
CA CYS A 56 4.63 -8.63 3.46
C CYS A 56 3.54 -9.56 4.00
N ILE A 57 3.49 -10.81 3.51
CA ILE A 57 2.44 -11.75 3.79
C ILE A 57 2.88 -12.76 4.85
N SER A 58 1.95 -13.07 5.74
CA SER A 58 2.11 -14.06 6.82
C SER A 58 0.79 -14.79 7.02
N SER A 59 0.83 -16.11 7.07
CA SER A 59 -0.38 -16.96 7.19
C SER A 59 -1.10 -16.85 8.53
N THR A 60 -0.46 -16.25 9.54
CA THR A 60 -1.03 -16.08 10.88
C THR A 60 -1.70 -14.72 11.09
N ARG A 61 -1.69 -13.86 10.08
CA ARG A 61 -2.23 -12.49 10.17
C ARG A 61 -3.52 -12.36 9.37
N THR A 62 -4.44 -11.56 9.89
CA THR A 62 -5.62 -11.08 9.16
C THR A 62 -5.27 -9.75 8.50
N TYR A 63 -5.61 -9.60 7.21
CA TYR A 63 -5.25 -8.42 6.43
C TYR A 63 -6.47 -7.60 5.99
N GLN A 64 -6.25 -6.31 5.79
CA GLN A 64 -7.10 -5.45 4.97
C GLN A 64 -6.24 -4.60 4.03
N VAL A 65 -6.86 -4.13 2.96
CA VAL A 65 -6.29 -3.15 2.03
C VAL A 65 -7.04 -1.85 2.19
N VAL A 66 -6.31 -0.74 2.24
CA VAL A 66 -6.89 0.62 2.21
C VAL A 66 -6.54 1.27 0.88
N LEU A 67 -7.55 1.73 0.16
CA LEU A 67 -7.42 2.51 -1.08
C LEU A 67 -7.88 3.94 -0.83
N GLY A 68 -7.43 4.89 -1.67
CA GLY A 68 -7.86 6.30 -1.56
C GLY A 68 -7.33 7.01 -0.31
N GLU A 69 -6.27 6.48 0.30
CA GLU A 69 -5.60 7.03 1.49
C GLU A 69 -4.50 8.02 1.10
N TYR A 70 -4.28 9.04 1.92
CA TYR A 70 -3.19 10.00 1.77
C TYR A 70 -2.52 10.29 3.12
N ASP A 71 -3.25 10.78 4.11
CA ASP A 71 -2.76 10.97 5.48
C ASP A 71 -3.48 10.01 6.46
N MET A 72 -2.78 8.92 6.79
CA MET A 72 -3.26 7.87 7.71
C MET A 72 -3.57 8.36 9.12
N GLY A 73 -3.14 9.56 9.52
CA GLY A 73 -3.47 10.19 10.79
C GLY A 73 -4.84 10.86 10.80
N THR A 74 -5.48 10.99 9.65
CA THR A 74 -6.75 11.68 9.45
C THR A 74 -7.74 10.82 8.68
N SER A 75 -9.03 11.16 8.75
CA SER A 75 -10.05 10.57 7.89
C SER A 75 -10.56 11.65 6.95
N GLU A 76 -10.37 11.43 5.66
CA GLU A 76 -10.59 12.41 4.59
C GLU A 76 -11.89 12.13 3.81
N GLY A 77 -12.37 10.87 3.82
CA GLY A 77 -13.62 10.43 3.19
C GLY A 77 -13.44 9.45 2.01
N PRO A 78 -12.45 9.61 1.12
CA PRO A 78 -12.23 8.69 0.00
C PRO A 78 -11.75 7.28 0.39
N GLU A 79 -11.34 7.05 1.63
CA GLU A 79 -10.70 5.82 2.05
C GLU A 79 -11.66 4.63 1.98
N GLN A 80 -11.22 3.57 1.29
CA GLN A 80 -11.95 2.31 1.23
C GLN A 80 -11.15 1.23 1.93
N ARG A 81 -11.73 0.65 3.00
CA ARG A 81 -11.10 -0.42 3.79
C ARG A 81 -11.72 -1.75 3.40
N ILE A 82 -10.95 -2.60 2.72
CA ILE A 82 -11.40 -3.87 2.15
C ILE A 82 -10.72 -5.02 2.90
N PRO A 83 -11.45 -5.81 3.70
CA PRO A 83 -10.92 -7.03 4.31
C PRO A 83 -10.46 -8.03 3.25
N VAL A 84 -9.33 -8.70 3.49
CA VAL A 84 -8.79 -9.72 2.58
C VAL A 84 -8.92 -11.09 3.21
N ALA A 85 -9.68 -11.98 2.57
CA ALA A 85 -9.78 -13.36 3.00
C ALA A 85 -8.44 -14.08 2.81
N SER A 86 -8.06 -14.95 3.74
CA SER A 86 -6.79 -15.70 3.64
C SER A 86 -6.70 -16.57 2.38
N ALA A 87 -7.85 -16.99 1.83
CA ALA A 87 -7.92 -17.74 0.58
C ALA A 87 -7.62 -16.91 -0.67
N ASP A 88 -7.71 -15.57 -0.58
CA ASP A 88 -7.52 -14.63 -1.69
C ASP A 88 -6.11 -14.00 -1.69
N ILE A 89 -5.15 -14.67 -1.05
CA ILE A 89 -3.75 -14.24 -1.01
C ILE A 89 -2.88 -15.23 -1.78
N PHE A 90 -2.26 -14.75 -2.87
CA PHE A 90 -1.48 -15.56 -3.79
C PHE A 90 0.01 -15.20 -3.70
N VAL A 91 0.75 -15.93 -2.87
CA VAL A 91 2.22 -15.79 -2.79
C VAL A 91 2.86 -16.60 -3.92
N HIS A 92 3.82 -16.01 -4.62
CA HIS A 92 4.52 -16.70 -5.71
C HIS A 92 5.18 -18.00 -5.21
N PRO A 93 4.99 -19.15 -5.87
CA PRO A 93 5.40 -20.46 -5.33
C PRO A 93 6.92 -20.66 -5.22
N LYS A 94 7.71 -19.80 -5.87
CA LYS A 94 9.18 -19.80 -5.78
C LYS A 94 9.74 -18.77 -4.80
N TRP A 95 8.89 -18.04 -4.08
CA TRP A 95 9.34 -17.19 -2.99
C TRP A 95 9.93 -18.06 -1.87
N ILE A 96 11.13 -17.69 -1.41
CA ILE A 96 11.80 -18.30 -0.27
C ILE A 96 12.05 -17.16 0.71
N SER A 97 11.52 -17.31 1.92
CA SER A 97 11.68 -16.34 3.02
C SER A 97 13.11 -16.26 3.53
#